data_AF-A0A3N5QHA3-F1
#
_entry.id   AF-A0A3N5QHA3-F1
#
_cell.length_a   1.000
_cell.length_b   1.000
_cell.length_c   1.000
_cell.angle_alpha   90.00
_cell.angle_beta   90.00
_cell.angle_gamma   90.00
#
_symmetry.space_group_name_H-M   'P 1'
#
loop_
_entity.id
_entity.type
_entity.pdbx_description
1 polymer ?
#
loop_
_entity_poly.entity_id
_entity_poly.type
_entity_poly.pdbx_seq_one_letter_code
_entity_poly.pdbx_strand_id
1 'polypeptide(L)'
;MQSLKLESLKKFNDVLQCAFISSPNFPDIICEFLVNEYNFDAAVLLEANADKFNVLGKSAGARESFKRNKTFGCSECLKKNNSNDSILFDSHQDCQVAAADQMFSDGSLFLNSPSGSYLLKLAKKNTFNQDDKNNLQIVGSTVITLIAIWRHPNSNLVPPLSTTVSDISHDLRTPLNSIMGFASLLSEDNLTPSQ
;
A
#
# COMPACT_ATOMS: atom_id res chain seq x y z
N MET A 1 28.34 -1.08 5.41
CA MET A 1 27.19 -1.71 4.69
C MET A 1 26.20 -2.38 5.62
N GLN A 2 26.60 -3.24 6.57
CA GLN A 2 25.65 -3.88 7.51
C GLN A 2 24.93 -2.88 8.43
N SER A 3 25.64 -1.86 8.93
CA SER A 3 25.06 -0.81 9.79
C SER A 3 23.97 0.01 9.07
N LEU A 4 24.22 0.42 7.82
CA LEU A 4 23.27 1.18 7.01
C LEU A 4 21.98 0.39 6.72
N LYS A 5 22.11 -0.90 6.39
CA LYS A 5 20.94 -1.77 6.18
C LYS A 5 20.11 -1.96 7.45
N LEU A 6 20.79 -2.06 8.60
CA LEU A 6 20.12 -2.16 9.90
C LEU A 6 19.39 -0.87 10.26
N GLU A 7 19.97 0.29 9.93
CA GLU A 7 19.35 1.58 10.17
C GLU A 7 18.10 1.81 9.31
N SER A 8 18.16 1.51 8.00
CA SER A 8 16.99 1.56 7.11
C SER A 8 15.89 0.59 7.57
N LEU A 9 16.26 -0.61 8.03
CA LEU A 9 15.30 -1.57 8.58
C LEU A 9 14.61 -1.04 9.85
N LYS A 10 15.37 -0.39 10.73
CA LYS A 10 14.83 0.24 11.94
C LYS A 10 13.83 1.35 11.57
N LYS A 11 14.22 2.26 10.67
CA LYS A 11 13.34 3.34 10.20
C LYS A 11 12.05 2.79 9.57
N PHE A 12 12.16 1.74 8.75
CA PHE A 12 11.00 1.08 8.17
C PHE A 12 10.08 0.47 9.25
N ASN A 13 10.65 -0.21 10.24
CA ASN A 13 9.88 -0.74 11.37
C ASN A 13 9.16 0.35 12.15
N ASP A 14 9.79 1.51 12.36
CA ASP A 14 9.18 2.64 13.05
C ASP A 14 7.97 3.18 12.26
N VAL A 15 8.06 3.27 10.93
CA VAL A 15 6.92 3.63 10.05
C VAL A 15 5.81 2.59 10.15
N LEU A 16 6.15 1.29 10.11
CA LEU A 16 5.19 0.20 10.21
C LEU A 16 4.45 0.23 11.56
N GLN A 17 5.16 0.44 12.66
CA GLN A 17 4.56 0.57 13.99
C GLN A 17 3.63 1.78 14.04
N CYS A 18 4.02 2.92 13.46
CA CYS A 18 3.16 4.10 13.36
C CYS A 18 1.87 3.82 12.57
N ALA A 19 1.97 3.03 11.49
CA ALA A 19 0.80 2.57 10.75
C ALA A 19 -0.08 1.67 11.64
N PHE A 20 0.51 0.67 12.27
CA PHE A 20 -0.22 -0.33 13.07
C PHE A 20 -1.00 0.27 14.24
N ILE A 21 -0.46 1.29 14.92
CA ILE A 21 -1.16 1.99 16.01
C ILE A 21 -2.15 3.05 15.51
N SER A 22 -2.39 3.13 14.19
CA SER A 22 -3.18 4.18 13.53
C SER A 22 -2.79 5.60 13.94
N SER A 23 -1.49 5.85 14.05
CA SER A 23 -0.98 7.15 14.50
C SER A 23 -1.50 8.29 13.61
N PRO A 24 -1.99 9.41 14.18
CA PRO A 24 -2.44 10.55 13.39
C PRO A 24 -1.29 11.25 12.63
N ASN A 25 -0.04 10.96 12.99
CA ASN A 25 1.14 11.52 12.34
C ASN A 25 1.74 10.58 11.29
N PHE A 26 1.18 9.38 11.10
CA PHE A 26 1.65 8.43 10.10
C PHE A 26 1.78 9.06 8.69
N PRO A 27 0.81 9.84 8.17
CA PRO A 27 0.94 10.46 6.84
C PRO A 27 2.17 11.36 6.67
N ASP A 28 2.58 12.07 7.72
CA ASP A 28 3.78 12.92 7.68
C ASP A 28 5.04 12.06 7.79
N ILE A 29 5.03 11.07 8.68
CA ILE A 29 6.15 10.15 8.92
C ILE A 29 6.49 9.35 7.66
N ILE A 30 5.50 8.85 6.92
CA ILE A 30 5.75 8.11 5.66
C ILE A 30 6.28 9.03 4.56
N CYS A 31 5.80 10.28 4.47
CA CYS A 31 6.35 11.25 3.51
C CYS A 31 7.82 11.58 3.84
N GLU A 32 8.13 11.77 5.12
CA GLU A 32 9.49 12.05 5.58
C GLU A 32 10.42 10.86 5.38
N PHE A 33 9.93 9.63 5.63
CA PHE A 33 10.66 8.41 5.34
C PHE A 33 11.02 8.29 3.85
N LEU A 34 10.06 8.56 2.96
CA LEU A 34 10.29 8.50 1.52
C LEU A 34 11.33 9.53 1.06
N VAL A 35 11.26 10.76 1.59
CA VAL A 35 12.24 11.82 1.32
C VAL A 35 13.65 11.37 1.73
N ASN A 36 13.79 10.85 2.95
CA ASN A 36 15.10 10.52 3.52
C ASN A 36 15.73 9.25 2.90
N GLU A 37 14.95 8.20 2.65
CA GLU A 37 15.51 6.94 2.14
C GLU A 37 15.72 6.94 0.62
N TYR A 38 14.95 7.73 -0.14
CA TYR A 38 15.01 7.77 -1.61
C TYR A 38 15.60 9.08 -2.17
N ASN A 39 16.07 9.98 -1.30
CA ASN A 39 16.66 11.27 -1.67
C ASN A 39 15.72 12.14 -2.53
N PHE A 40 14.44 12.20 -2.16
CA PHE A 40 13.52 13.19 -2.73
C PHE A 40 13.68 14.52 -2.02
N ASP A 41 13.28 15.62 -2.66
CA ASP A 41 13.30 16.96 -2.05
C ASP A 41 11.98 17.24 -1.29
N ALA A 42 10.86 16.68 -1.76
CA ALA A 42 9.57 16.80 -1.08
C ALA A 42 8.65 15.60 -1.39
N ALA A 43 7.76 15.29 -0.45
CA ALA A 43 6.69 14.32 -0.62
C ALA A 43 5.38 14.85 0.00
N VAL A 44 4.25 14.64 -0.67
CA VAL A 44 2.92 14.99 -0.18
C VAL A 44 1.97 13.83 -0.43
N LEU A 45 1.29 13.37 0.62
CA LEU A 45 0.28 12.33 0.54
C LEU A 45 -1.12 12.95 0.55
N LEU A 46 -1.88 12.61 -0.48
CA LEU A 46 -3.24 13.09 -0.71
C LEU A 46 -4.21 11.91 -0.81
N GLU A 47 -5.44 12.11 -0.36
CA GLU A 47 -6.56 11.20 -0.55
C GLU A 47 -7.54 11.78 -1.56
N ALA A 48 -7.97 11.00 -2.53
CA ALA A 48 -8.96 11.44 -3.50
C ALA A 48 -10.37 11.35 -2.91
N ASN A 49 -11.16 12.40 -3.07
CA ASN A 49 -12.56 12.47 -2.67
C ASN A 49 -13.37 13.15 -3.79
N ALA A 50 -14.16 12.34 -4.53
CA ALA A 50 -14.94 12.73 -5.69
C ALA A 50 -14.14 13.54 -6.74
N ASP A 51 -14.09 14.85 -6.59
CA ASP A 51 -13.47 15.80 -7.53
C ASP A 51 -12.30 16.60 -6.91
N LYS A 52 -11.84 16.23 -5.72
CA LYS A 52 -10.76 16.93 -5.01
C LYS A 52 -9.82 15.96 -4.30
N PHE A 53 -8.62 16.43 -4.05
CA PHE A 53 -7.62 15.74 -3.25
C PHE A 53 -7.50 16.39 -1.89
N ASN A 54 -7.68 15.61 -0.82
CA ASN A 54 -7.51 16.04 0.55
C ASN A 54 -6.08 15.74 1.03
N VAL A 55 -5.39 16.72 1.62
CA VAL A 55 -4.04 16.51 2.16
C VAL A 55 -4.10 15.69 3.45
N LEU A 56 -3.49 14.51 3.42
CA LEU A 56 -3.29 13.68 4.61
C LEU A 56 -2.02 14.06 5.36
N GLY A 57 -0.92 14.26 4.63
CA GLY A 57 0.37 14.59 5.23
C GLY A 57 1.39 15.11 4.22
N LYS A 58 2.49 15.66 4.74
CA LYS A 58 3.60 16.21 3.94
C LYS A 58 4.95 16.01 4.62
N SER A 59 6.02 16.01 3.83
CA SER A 59 7.40 16.11 4.33
C SER A 59 7.78 17.55 4.68
N ALA A 60 8.90 17.74 5.37
CA ALA A 60 9.40 19.07 5.71
C ALA A 60 9.69 19.95 4.48
N GLY A 61 10.23 19.35 3.41
CA GLY A 61 10.56 20.05 2.15
C GLY A 61 9.35 20.40 1.25
N ALA A 62 8.14 19.97 1.61
CA ALA A 62 6.95 20.22 0.80
C ALA A 62 6.36 21.62 1.03
N ARG A 63 5.79 22.17 -0.05
CA ARG A 63 5.19 23.50 -0.11
C ARG A 63 4.24 23.78 1.06
N GLU A 64 4.40 24.94 1.68
CA GLU A 64 3.65 25.36 2.88
C GLU A 64 2.13 25.46 2.67
N SER A 65 1.67 25.54 1.41
CA SER A 65 0.24 25.53 1.09
C SER A 65 -0.44 24.21 1.46
N PHE A 66 0.29 23.08 1.48
CA PHE A 66 -0.23 21.75 1.82
C PHE A 66 -0.39 21.57 3.32
N LYS A 67 -1.40 22.24 3.90
CA LYS A 67 -1.80 22.00 5.28
C LYS A 67 -2.75 20.81 5.34
N ARG A 68 -2.65 20.00 6.39
CA ARG A 68 -3.54 18.85 6.64
C ARG A 68 -5.01 19.27 6.51
N ASN A 69 -5.83 18.42 5.88
CA ASN A 69 -7.25 18.64 5.58
C ASN A 69 -7.57 19.77 4.57
N LYS A 70 -6.57 20.36 3.91
CA LYS A 70 -6.85 21.22 2.76
C LYS A 70 -7.16 20.40 1.52
N THR A 71 -8.02 20.95 0.68
CA THR A 71 -8.41 20.33 -0.57
C THR A 71 -7.79 21.03 -1.77
N PHE A 72 -7.35 20.25 -2.75
CA PHE A 72 -6.77 20.71 -4.00
C PHE A 72 -7.49 20.04 -5.18
N GLY A 73 -7.83 20.82 -6.21
CA GLY A 73 -8.40 20.29 -7.45
C GLY A 73 -7.33 20.10 -8.51
N CYS A 74 -7.35 18.96 -9.21
CA CYS A 74 -6.58 18.78 -10.43
C CYS A 74 -7.29 17.82 -11.38
N SER A 75 -7.84 18.36 -12.47
CA SER A 75 -8.61 17.60 -13.47
C SER A 75 -7.82 16.46 -14.10
N GLU A 76 -6.54 16.68 -14.41
CA GLU A 76 -5.68 15.66 -15.04
C GLU A 76 -5.31 14.52 -14.07
N CYS A 77 -5.03 14.83 -12.80
CA CYS A 77 -4.76 13.82 -11.79
C CYS A 77 -6.00 13.00 -11.45
N LEU A 78 -7.20 13.62 -11.42
CA LEU A 78 -8.45 12.90 -11.16
C LEU A 78 -8.78 11.89 -12.25
N LYS A 79 -8.58 12.24 -13.53
CA LYS A 79 -8.76 11.30 -14.65
C LYS A 79 -7.88 10.06 -14.51
N LYS A 80 -6.62 10.24 -14.11
CA LYS A 80 -5.64 9.14 -14.00
C LYS A 80 -5.84 8.28 -12.76
N ASN A 81 -6.36 8.88 -11.70
CA ASN A 81 -6.72 8.16 -10.49
C ASN A 81 -7.87 7.15 -10.72
N ASN A 82 -8.73 7.40 -11.70
CA ASN A 82 -9.82 6.50 -12.09
C ASN A 82 -9.40 5.38 -13.07
N SER A 83 -8.09 5.18 -13.28
CA SER A 83 -7.60 4.05 -14.07
C SER A 83 -7.77 2.72 -13.32
N ASN A 84 -7.93 1.61 -14.06
CA ASN A 84 -8.07 0.27 -13.49
C ASN A 84 -6.79 -0.25 -12.82
N ASP A 85 -5.65 0.43 -13.03
CA ASP A 85 -4.38 0.03 -12.46
C ASP A 85 -4.35 0.37 -10.96
N SER A 86 -3.90 -0.58 -10.14
CA SER A 86 -3.78 -0.39 -8.69
C SER A 86 -2.68 0.61 -8.34
N ILE A 87 -1.63 0.69 -9.14
CA ILE A 87 -0.47 1.56 -8.93
C ILE A 87 -0.01 2.12 -10.28
N LEU A 88 -0.02 3.44 -10.43
CA LEU A 88 0.44 4.12 -11.65
C LEU A 88 1.39 5.26 -11.27
N PHE A 89 2.56 5.30 -11.89
CA PHE A 89 3.47 6.43 -11.75
C PHE A 89 3.49 7.27 -13.03
N ASP A 90 3.37 8.58 -12.88
CA ASP A 90 3.48 9.52 -13.98
C ASP A 90 4.26 10.78 -13.61
N SER A 91 5.13 11.22 -14.51
CA SER A 91 5.93 12.43 -14.37
C SER A 91 5.31 13.51 -15.24
N HIS A 92 4.68 14.51 -14.62
CA HIS A 92 3.98 15.58 -15.32
C HIS A 92 4.54 16.93 -14.94
N GLN A 93 4.81 17.77 -15.95
CA GLN A 93 5.20 19.16 -15.76
C GLN A 93 4.00 20.11 -15.54
N ASP A 94 2.80 19.74 -16.00
CA ASP A 94 1.62 20.63 -16.00
C ASP A 94 0.60 20.34 -14.88
N CYS A 95 1.07 19.96 -13.70
CA CYS A 95 0.18 19.74 -12.57
C CYS A 95 0.15 20.96 -11.62
N GLN A 96 -1.03 21.54 -11.39
CA GLN A 96 -1.25 22.60 -10.39
C GLN A 96 -0.97 22.15 -8.94
N VAL A 97 -0.79 20.84 -8.71
CA VAL A 97 -0.44 20.23 -7.43
C VAL A 97 1.03 19.80 -7.48
N ALA A 98 1.91 20.79 -7.51
CA ALA A 98 3.36 20.61 -7.40
C ALA A 98 3.75 20.39 -5.94
N ALA A 99 4.59 19.41 -5.61
CA ALA A 99 4.92 19.08 -4.21
C ALA A 99 5.81 20.14 -3.54
N ALA A 100 6.59 20.89 -4.32
CA ALA A 100 7.54 21.89 -3.85
C ALA A 100 7.34 23.24 -4.56
N ASP A 101 7.85 24.33 -3.94
CA ASP A 101 7.76 25.69 -4.48
C ASP A 101 8.81 26.01 -5.58
N GLN A 102 9.85 25.18 -5.73
CA GLN A 102 10.93 25.37 -6.71
C GLN A 102 10.70 24.55 -7.99
N MET A 103 11.40 24.91 -9.08
CA MET A 103 11.40 24.20 -10.37
C MET A 103 12.03 22.80 -10.26
N PHE A 104 11.38 21.89 -9.53
CA PHE A 104 11.75 20.48 -9.46
C PHE A 104 10.93 19.66 -10.45
N SER A 105 11.45 18.49 -10.79
CA SER A 105 10.66 17.49 -11.50
C SER A 105 9.65 16.91 -10.51
N ASP A 106 8.36 17.06 -10.81
CA ASP A 106 7.28 16.44 -10.04
C ASP A 106 6.89 15.07 -10.61
N GLY A 107 6.78 14.10 -9.71
CA GLY A 107 6.28 12.76 -9.95
C GLY A 107 4.97 12.55 -9.20
N SER A 108 4.03 11.85 -9.82
CA SER A 108 2.71 11.54 -9.30
C SER A 108 2.55 10.03 -9.25
N LEU A 109 2.45 9.48 -8.05
CA LEU A 109 2.16 8.07 -7.83
C LEU A 109 0.71 7.92 -7.38
N PHE A 110 -0.11 7.37 -8.26
CA PHE A 110 -1.52 7.04 -8.01
C PHE A 110 -1.59 5.65 -7.39
N LEU A 111 -2.32 5.53 -6.28
CA LEU A 111 -2.40 4.34 -5.45
C LEU A 111 -3.88 4.04 -5.17
N ASN A 112 -4.42 3.02 -5.81
CA ASN A 112 -5.81 2.58 -5.67
C ASN A 112 -5.91 1.34 -4.77
N SER A 113 -6.65 1.47 -3.69
CA SER A 113 -6.93 0.40 -2.72
C SER A 113 -8.45 0.24 -2.56
N PRO A 114 -8.97 -0.93 -2.16
CA PRO A 114 -10.36 -1.07 -1.74
C PRO A 114 -10.80 -0.08 -0.65
N SER A 115 -9.85 0.39 0.17
CA SER A 115 -10.06 1.37 1.23
C SER A 115 -10.04 2.83 0.76
N GLY A 116 -9.75 3.09 -0.52
CA GLY A 116 -9.73 4.43 -1.10
C GLY A 116 -8.62 4.63 -2.12
N SER A 117 -8.68 5.77 -2.82
CA SER A 117 -7.68 6.18 -3.80
C SER A 117 -6.80 7.28 -3.24
N TYR A 118 -5.49 7.15 -3.44
CA TYR A 118 -4.48 8.02 -2.88
C TYR A 118 -3.54 8.51 -3.97
N LEU A 119 -3.01 9.71 -3.79
CA LEU A 119 -2.05 10.33 -4.67
C LEU A 119 -0.84 10.75 -3.83
N LEU A 120 0.31 10.16 -4.12
CA LEU A 120 1.58 10.55 -3.56
C LEU A 120 2.35 11.40 -4.57
N LYS A 121 2.54 12.67 -4.25
CA LYS A 121 3.32 13.62 -5.04
C LYS A 121 4.75 13.65 -4.53
N LEU A 122 5.72 13.56 -5.42
CA LEU A 122 7.15 13.52 -5.11
C LEU A 122 7.87 14.58 -5.94
N ALA A 123 8.73 15.38 -5.31
CA ALA A 123 9.61 16.31 -6.01
C ALA A 123 11.06 15.84 -5.93
N LYS A 124 11.78 15.94 -7.05
CA LYS A 124 13.22 15.63 -7.15
C LYS A 124 13.92 16.67 -8.02
N LYS A 125 15.14 17.06 -7.63
CA LYS A 125 16.04 17.91 -8.45
C LYS A 125 16.27 17.38 -9.86
N ASN A 126 16.44 16.06 -9.97
CA ASN A 126 16.68 15.39 -11.25
C ASN A 126 15.38 14.86 -11.84
N THR A 127 15.29 14.79 -13.16
CA THR A 127 14.18 14.15 -13.88
C THR A 127 14.09 12.67 -13.56
N PHE A 128 12.87 12.14 -13.41
CA PHE A 128 12.63 10.71 -13.20
C PHE A 128 13.01 9.90 -14.44
N ASN A 129 13.95 8.96 -14.29
CA ASN A 129 14.32 8.03 -15.36
C ASN A 129 13.44 6.76 -15.33
N GLN A 130 13.61 5.84 -16.28
CA GLN A 130 12.76 4.63 -16.34
C GLN A 130 12.96 3.70 -15.12
N ASP A 131 14.17 3.61 -14.58
CA ASP A 131 14.45 2.81 -13.39
C ASP A 131 13.76 3.39 -12.15
N ASP A 132 13.74 4.72 -12.02
CA ASP A 132 12.99 5.43 -10.99
C ASP A 132 11.51 5.07 -11.07
N LYS A 133 10.92 5.00 -12.28
CA LYS A 133 9.51 4.61 -12.48
C LYS A 133 9.24 3.20 -11.99
N ASN A 134 10.08 2.24 -12.39
CA ASN A 134 9.93 0.83 -12.00
C ASN A 134 10.08 0.67 -10.48
N ASN A 135 11.08 1.33 -9.88
CA ASN A 135 11.30 1.30 -8.44
C ASN A 135 10.14 1.95 -7.67
N LEU A 136 9.61 3.08 -8.16
CA LEU A 136 8.49 3.79 -7.53
C LEU A 136 7.18 3.01 -7.57
N GLN A 137 6.98 2.13 -8.55
CA GLN A 137 5.85 1.19 -8.52
C GLN A 137 5.98 0.19 -7.38
N ILE A 138 7.18 -0.35 -7.13
CA ILE A 138 7.45 -1.26 -6.01
C ILE A 138 7.26 -0.54 -4.68
N VAL A 139 7.79 0.68 -4.57
CA VAL A 139 7.59 1.56 -3.40
C VAL A 139 6.10 1.83 -3.19
N GLY A 140 5.36 2.12 -4.27
CA GLY A 140 3.92 2.31 -4.23
C GLY A 140 3.17 1.13 -3.64
N SER A 141 3.57 -0.11 -3.98
CA SER A 141 2.98 -1.31 -3.41
C SER A 141 3.22 -1.42 -1.91
N THR A 142 4.38 -0.98 -1.43
CA THR A 142 4.67 -0.96 0.01
C THR A 142 3.87 0.13 0.72
N VAL A 143 3.82 1.33 0.12
CA VAL A 143 3.11 2.49 0.67
C VAL A 143 1.61 2.20 0.79
N ILE A 144 1.00 1.59 -0.24
CA ILE A 144 -0.45 1.29 -0.20
C ILE A 144 -0.79 0.25 0.87
N THR A 145 0.07 -0.75 1.09
CA THR A 145 -0.08 -1.69 2.20
C THR A 145 0.02 -0.98 3.55
N LEU A 146 1.00 -0.09 3.73
CA LEU A 146 1.13 0.68 4.97
C LEU A 146 -0.08 1.60 5.22
N ILE A 147 -0.62 2.24 4.18
CA ILE A 147 -1.85 3.04 4.27
C ILE A 147 -3.05 2.15 4.65
N ALA A 148 -3.16 0.95 4.07
CA ALA A 148 -4.22 0.02 4.40
C ALA A 148 -4.17 -0.42 5.87
N ILE A 149 -2.97 -0.75 6.38
CA ILE A 149 -2.74 -1.06 7.80
C ILE A 149 -3.14 0.15 8.66
N TRP A 150 -2.70 1.35 8.28
CA TRP A 150 -3.00 2.57 9.04
C TRP A 150 -4.49 2.89 9.14
N ARG A 151 -5.23 2.77 8.03
CA ARG A 151 -6.68 3.01 7.98
C ARG A 151 -7.48 1.93 8.68
N HIS A 152 -7.00 0.70 8.63
CA HIS A 152 -7.68 -0.47 9.15
C HIS A 152 -6.72 -1.35 9.96
N PRO A 153 -6.32 -0.90 11.17
CA PRO A 153 -5.33 -1.60 12.00
C PRO A 153 -5.82 -3.00 12.42
N ASN A 154 -7.15 -3.20 12.42
CA ASN A 154 -7.82 -4.45 12.74
C ASN A 154 -8.38 -5.18 11.52
N SER A 155 -8.16 -4.70 10.30
CA SER A 155 -8.48 -5.53 9.14
C SER A 155 -7.42 -6.61 9.03
N ASN A 156 -7.86 -7.85 8.96
CA ASN A 156 -7.03 -9.00 8.63
C ASN A 156 -6.56 -8.87 7.17
N LEU A 157 -5.67 -7.91 6.87
CA LEU A 157 -5.06 -7.69 5.55
C LEU A 157 -4.31 -8.95 5.08
N VAL A 158 -3.94 -9.80 6.03
CA VAL A 158 -3.63 -11.20 5.86
C VAL A 158 -4.37 -11.94 6.98
N PRO A 159 -5.24 -12.92 6.71
CA PRO A 159 -5.77 -13.78 7.75
C PRO A 159 -4.59 -14.35 8.54
N PRO A 160 -4.59 -14.29 9.89
CA PRO A 160 -3.57 -14.96 10.68
C PRO A 160 -3.37 -16.39 10.17
N LEU A 161 -2.14 -16.90 10.10
CA LEU A 161 -1.90 -18.28 9.66
C LEU A 161 -2.84 -19.29 10.37
N SER A 162 -3.17 -19.01 11.63
CA SER A 162 -4.13 -19.79 12.41
C SER A 162 -5.53 -19.85 11.81
N THR A 163 -6.05 -18.77 11.20
CA THR A 163 -7.36 -18.79 10.54
C THR A 163 -7.29 -19.59 9.25
N THR A 164 -6.23 -19.43 8.45
CA THR A 164 -6.04 -20.25 7.24
C THR A 164 -5.92 -21.74 7.58
N VAL A 165 -5.20 -22.10 8.64
CA VAL A 165 -5.09 -23.49 9.13
C VAL A 165 -6.44 -24.00 9.65
N SER A 166 -7.22 -23.15 10.32
CA SER A 166 -8.56 -23.49 10.79
C SER A 166 -9.52 -23.76 9.63
N ASP A 167 -9.49 -22.92 8.59
CA ASP A 167 -10.34 -23.06 7.41
C ASP A 167 -9.97 -24.32 6.61
N ILE A 168 -8.67 -24.57 6.39
CA ILE A 168 -8.19 -25.83 5.79
C ILE A 168 -8.65 -27.03 6.61
N SER A 169 -8.55 -26.97 7.95
CA SER A 169 -9.00 -28.06 8.83
C SER A 169 -10.51 -28.27 8.74
N HIS A 170 -11.29 -27.21 8.58
CA HIS A 170 -12.72 -27.29 8.37
C HIS A 170 -13.05 -27.91 7.01
N ASP A 171 -12.40 -27.46 5.94
CA ASP A 171 -12.65 -27.90 4.57
C ASP A 171 -12.25 -29.36 4.34
N LEU A 172 -11.22 -29.83 5.06
CA LEU A 172 -10.78 -31.23 5.00
C LEU A 172 -11.73 -32.21 5.71
N ARG A 173 -12.58 -31.76 6.63
CA ARG A 173 -13.47 -32.64 7.41
C ARG A 173 -14.44 -33.42 6.52
N THR A 174 -15.05 -32.75 5.55
CA THR A 174 -16.03 -33.35 4.63
C THR A 174 -15.40 -34.43 3.74
N PRO A 175 -14.32 -34.17 2.97
CA PRO A 175 -13.68 -35.19 2.14
C PRO A 175 -13.08 -36.32 2.97
N LEU A 176 -12.53 -36.07 4.17
CA LEU A 176 -12.06 -37.14 5.07
C LEU A 176 -13.19 -38.08 5.49
N ASN A 177 -14.35 -37.53 5.87
CA ASN A 177 -15.51 -38.34 6.24
C ASN A 177 -16.03 -39.15 5.05
N SER A 178 -16.00 -38.58 3.83
CA SER A 178 -16.36 -39.32 2.62
C SER A 178 -15.38 -40.45 2.32
N ILE A 179 -14.07 -40.22 2.40
CA ILE A 179 -13.03 -41.24 2.22
C ILE A 179 -13.20 -42.37 3.24
N MET A 180 -13.41 -42.01 4.52
CA MET A 180 -13.64 -42.99 5.58
C MET A 180 -14.89 -43.81 5.31
N GLY A 181 -15.99 -43.18 4.89
CA GLY A 181 -17.22 -43.88 4.52
C GLY A 181 -17.02 -44.85 3.35
N PHE A 182 -16.34 -44.43 2.28
CA PHE A 182 -16.03 -45.30 1.16
C PHE A 182 -15.08 -46.45 1.54
N ALA A 183 -14.09 -46.19 2.38
CA ALA A 183 -13.18 -47.22 2.89
C ALA A 183 -13.92 -48.24 3.78
N SER A 184 -14.86 -47.79 4.61
CA SER A 184 -15.72 -48.67 5.41
C SER A 184 -16.57 -49.58 4.52
N LEU A 185 -17.24 -49.03 3.50
CA LEU A 185 -18.01 -49.82 2.54
C LEU A 185 -17.15 -50.85 1.81
N LEU A 186 -15.96 -50.47 1.33
CA LEU A 186 -15.00 -51.38 0.71
C LEU A 186 -14.51 -52.48 1.65
N SER A 187 -14.38 -52.18 2.95
CA SER A 187 -14.00 -53.16 3.96
C SER A 187 -15.14 -54.14 4.28
N GLU A 188 -16.38 -53.65 4.29
CA GLU A 188 -17.59 -54.46 4.51
C GLU A 188 -17.87 -55.38 3.32
N ASP A 189 -17.70 -54.90 2.09
CA ASP A 189 -17.85 -55.71 0.86
C ASP A 189 -16.81 -56.84 0.80
N ASN A 190 -15.59 -56.63 1.31
CA ASN A 190 -14.59 -57.69 1.43
C ASN A 190 -14.90 -58.72 2.54
N LEU A 191 -15.75 -58.36 3.51
CA LEU A 191 -16.17 -59.25 4.61
C LEU A 191 -17.40 -60.10 4.25
N THR A 192 -18.01 -59.89 3.08
CA THR A 192 -18.97 -60.83 2.47
C THR A 192 -18.25 -61.76 1.50
N PRO A 193 -17.63 -62.87 1.95
CA PRO A 193 -17.20 -63.91 1.03
C PRO A 193 -18.46 -64.47 0.35
N SER A 194 -18.37 -64.57 -0.96
CA SER A 194 -19.31 -65.20 -1.87
C SER A 194 -19.91 -66.46 -1.23
N GLN A 195 -21.23 -66.46 -1.02
CA GLN A 195 -22.00 -67.71 -0.94
C GLN A 195 -22.21 -68.28 -2.33
#